data_AF-A0A494YZ91-F1
#
_entry.id   AF-A0A494YZ91-F1
#
_cell.length_a   1.000
_cell.length_b   1.000
_cell.length_c   1.000
_cell.angle_alpha   90.00
_cell.angle_beta   90.00
_cell.angle_gamma   90.00
#
_symmetry.space_group_name_H-M   'P 1'
#
loop_
_entity.id
_entity.type
_entity.pdbx_description
1 polymer ?
#
loop_
_entity_poly.entity_id
_entity_poly.type
_entity_poly.pdbx_seq_one_letter_code
_entity_poly.pdbx_strand_id
1 'polypeptide(L)' 'MNKRIKRNRIRCKCCGDIIESRQIYDFQQCSCKKVAIDGGLEYAKRIFPSNPPEKFYDELVEYE' A
#
# COMPACT_ATOMS: atom_id res chain seq x y z
N MET A 1 -20.90 8.35 5.81
CA MET A 1 -20.58 7.74 4.50
C MET A 1 -19.24 7.04 4.66
N ASN A 2 -19.26 5.70 4.73
CA ASN A 2 -18.02 4.93 4.83
C ASN A 2 -17.34 4.95 3.46
N LYS A 3 -16.17 5.59 3.38
CA LYS A 3 -15.36 5.57 2.15
C LYS A 3 -14.85 4.17 1.94
N ARG A 4 -15.44 3.44 0.99
CA ARG A 4 -14.94 2.13 0.55
C ARG A 4 -13.69 2.34 -0.29
N ILE A 5 -12.72 1.46 -0.10
CA ILE A 5 -11.50 1.51 -0.91
C ILE A 5 -11.85 0.95 -2.29
N LYS A 6 -11.63 1.75 -3.33
CA LYS A 6 -11.78 1.35 -4.73
C LYS A 6 -10.51 0.69 -5.25
N ARG A 7 -9.35 1.22 -4.86
CA ARG A 7 -8.03 0.64 -5.17
C ARG A 7 -7.05 0.87 -4.04
N ASN A 8 -6.37 -0.19 -3.64
CA ASN A 8 -5.39 -0.16 -2.57
C ASN A 8 -3.98 -0.27 -3.15
N ARG A 9 -3.33 0.89 -3.35
CA ARG A 9 -2.02 0.98 -3.99
C ARG A 9 -1.08 1.92 -3.27
N ILE A 10 0.21 1.60 -3.35
CA ILE A 10 1.31 2.50 -3.00
C ILE A 10 2.44 2.42 -4.01
N ARG A 11 3.21 3.50 -4.10
CA ARG A 11 4.48 3.53 -4.83
C ARG A 11 5.64 3.58 -3.85
N CYS A 12 6.59 2.65 -3.97
CA CYS A 12 7.80 2.68 -3.17
C CYS A 12 8.70 3.85 -3.59
N LYS A 13 9.13 4.69 -2.65
CA LYS A 13 10.09 5.78 -2.90
C LYS A 13 11.54 5.28 -3.05
N CYS A 14 11.83 4.06 -2.59
CA CYS A 14 13.19 3.52 -2.62
C CYS A 14 13.53 2.86 -3.97
N CYS A 15 12.61 2.07 -4.55
CA CYS A 15 12.84 1.40 -5.84
C CYS A 15 11.91 1.88 -6.95
N GLY A 16 10.87 2.66 -6.66
CA GLY A 16 9.90 3.13 -7.65
C GLY A 16 8.74 2.16 -7.92
N ASP A 17 8.78 0.93 -7.40
CA ASP A 17 7.74 -0.07 -7.66
C ASP A 17 6.35 0.39 -7.20
N ILE A 18 5.35 0.10 -8.01
CA ILE A 18 3.94 0.26 -7.65
C ILE A 18 3.39 -1.11 -7.31
N ILE A 19 2.89 -1.26 -6.08
CA ILE A 19 2.29 -2.49 -5.58
C ILE A 19 0.81 -2.25 -5.25
N GLU A 20 -0.03 -3.25 -5.52
CA GLU A 20 -1.49 -3.19 -5.40
C GLU A 20 -2.00 -4.42 -4.66
N SER A 21 -2.77 -4.25 -3.59
CA SER A 21 -3.49 -5.33 -2.92
C SER A 21 -4.94 -5.36 -3.41
N ARG A 22 -5.38 -6.48 -4.00
CA ARG A 22 -6.70 -6.61 -4.64
C ARG A 22 -7.72 -7.34 -3.79
N GLN A 23 -7.27 -8.22 -2.90
CA GLN A 23 -8.14 -9.09 -2.09
C GLN A 23 -7.69 -9.09 -0.62
N ILE A 24 -8.57 -9.54 0.27
CA ILE A 24 -8.21 -9.75 1.67
C ILE A 24 -7.12 -10.83 1.72
N TYR A 25 -6.06 -10.60 2.49
CA TYR A 25 -4.87 -11.46 2.57
C TYR A 25 -4.00 -11.48 1.29
N ASP A 26 -4.15 -10.50 0.41
CA ASP A 26 -3.27 -10.28 -0.74
C ASP A 26 -2.06 -9.41 -0.33
N PHE A 27 -1.11 -10.05 0.35
CA PHE A 27 0.15 -9.43 0.75
C PHE A 27 1.05 -9.23 -0.46
N GLN A 28 1.39 -7.96 -0.73
CA GLN A 28 2.28 -7.60 -1.81
C GLN A 28 3.46 -6.77 -1.29
N GLN A 29 4.65 -7.05 -1.79
CA GLN A 29 5.88 -6.40 -1.36
C GLN A 29 6.64 -5.88 -2.58
N CYS A 30 7.22 -4.69 -2.47
CA CYS A 30 8.10 -4.15 -3.52
C CYS A 30 9.37 -4.98 -3.68
N SER A 31 10.05 -4.88 -4.82
CA SER A 31 11.26 -5.63 -5.14
C SER A 31 12.43 -5.32 -4.19
N CYS A 32 12.52 -4.09 -3.64
CA CYS A 32 13.54 -3.76 -2.64
C CYS A 32 13.19 -4.22 -1.22
N LYS A 33 12.02 -4.85 -1.03
CA LYS A 33 11.53 -5.40 0.24
C LYS A 33 11.34 -4.41 1.39
N LYS A 34 11.48 -3.09 1.14
CA LYS A 34 11.33 -2.05 2.16
C LYS A 34 9.88 -1.73 2.51
N VAL A 35 8.98 -1.84 1.55
CA VAL A 35 7.54 -1.57 1.76
C VAL A 35 6.67 -2.71 1.26
N ALA A 36 5.56 -2.92 1.97
CA ALA A 36 4.53 -3.89 1.60
C ALA A 36 3.12 -3.35 1.90
N ILE A 37 2.14 -3.95 1.24
CA ILE A 37 0.72 -3.60 1.26
C ILE A 37 -0.12 -4.86 1.45
N ASP A 38 -1.23 -4.75 2.16
CA ASP A 38 -2.19 -5.84 2.38
C ASP A 38 -3.59 -5.26 2.69
N GLY A 39 -4.60 -6.13 2.69
CA GLY A 39 -5.97 -5.85 3.11
C GLY A 39 -6.98 -5.61 1.98
N GLY A 40 -6.55 -5.71 0.72
CA GLY A 40 -7.44 -5.61 -0.43
C GLY A 40 -8.25 -4.32 -0.45
N LEU A 41 -9.56 -4.44 -0.66
CA LEU A 41 -10.51 -3.31 -0.64
C LEU A 41 -11.19 -3.10 0.73
N GLU A 42 -10.92 -3.97 1.70
CA GLU A 42 -11.55 -3.88 3.03
C GLU A 42 -10.79 -2.93 3.95
N TYR A 43 -9.45 -2.99 3.93
CA TYR A 43 -8.60 -2.10 4.72
C TYR A 43 -7.25 -1.86 4.04
N ALA A 44 -6.68 -0.68 4.26
CA ALA A 44 -5.36 -0.31 3.73
C ALA A 44 -4.29 -0.53 4.80
N LYS A 45 -3.63 -1.70 4.80
CA LYS A 45 -2.47 -1.95 5.66
C LYS A 45 -1.19 -1.56 4.94
N ARG A 46 -0.28 -0.90 5.65
CA ARG A 46 1.03 -0.45 5.17
C ARG A 46 2.12 -1.00 6.08
N ILE A 47 3.15 -1.58 5.49
CA ILE A 47 4.33 -2.04 6.22
C ILE A 47 5.53 -1.30 5.66
N PHE A 48 6.30 -0.69 6.55
CA PHE A 48 7.45 0.14 6.24
C PHE A 48 8.44 0.11 7.41
N PRO A 49 9.72 0.49 7.20
CA PRO A 49 10.78 0.21 8.16
C PRO A 49 10.75 1.07 9.43
N SER A 50 10.37 2.34 9.33
CA SER A 50 10.34 3.27 10.47
C SER A 50 9.46 4.49 10.22
N ASN A 51 9.17 5.26 11.27
CA ASN A 51 8.47 6.54 11.13
C ASN A 51 9.42 7.67 10.70
N PRO A 52 8.95 8.66 9.91
CA PRO A 52 7.60 8.77 9.34
C PRO A 52 7.42 7.94 8.05
N PRO A 53 6.21 7.42 7.79
CA PRO A 53 5.91 6.57 6.63
C PRO A 53 6.15 7.24 5.27
N GLU A 54 5.93 8.55 5.20
CA GLU A 54 6.09 9.39 4.00
C GLU A 54 7.48 9.30 3.35
N LYS A 55 8.50 8.83 4.08
CA LYS A 55 9.86 8.62 3.57
C LYS A 55 9.96 7.39 2.65
N PHE A 56 9.04 6.43 2.78
CA PHE A 56 9.19 5.11 2.17
C PHE A 56 8.26 4.86 1.00
N TYR A 57 7.08 5.48 0.98
CA TYR A 57 6.11 5.30 -0.08
C TYR A 57 5.26 6.56 -0.32
N ASP A 58 4.70 6.65 -1.52
CA ASP A 58 3.59 7.55 -1.85
C ASP A 58 2.27 6.78 -1.78
N GLU A 59 1.26 7.42 -1.18
CA GLU A 59 -0.09 6.88 -1.08
C GLU A 59 -0.82 7.04 -2.43
N LEU A 60 -1.29 5.93 -3.00
CA LEU A 60 -2.06 5.90 -4.25
C LEU A 60 -3.42 5.22 -4.06
N VAL A 61 -3.93 5.22 -2.83
CA VAL A 61 -5.23 4.66 -2.49
C VAL A 61 -6.34 5.51 -3.10
N GLU A 62 -7.32 4.85 -3.72
CA GLU A 62 -8.51 5.49 -4.27
C GLU A 62 -9.72 5.02 -3.47
N TYR A 63 -10.64 5.94 -3.18
CA TYR A 63 -11.89 5.66 -2.48
C TYR A 63 -13.09 5.89 -3.41
N GLU A 64 -14.21 5.23 -3.12
CA GLU A 64 -15.52 5.53 -3.70
C GLU A 64 -16.07 6.88 -3.23
#